data_AF-A0A8B9E8Z2-F1
#
_entry.id   AF-A0A8B9E8Z2-F1
#
_cell.length_a   1.000
_cell.length_b   1.000
_cell.length_c   1.000
_cell.angle_alpha   90.00
_cell.angle_beta   90.00
_cell.angle_gamma   90.00
#
_symmetry.space_group_name_H-M   'P 1'
#
loop_
_entity.id
_entity.type
_entity.pdbx_description
1 polymer ?
#
loop_
_entity_poly.entity_id
_entity_poly.type
_entity_poly.pdbx_seq_one_letter_code
_entity_poly.pdbx_strand_id
1 'polypeptide(L)'
;MCCECFATCVGAKRGHRTWELCQGTWVTFGGQITDEMAEQLMTLAYDNGINLFDTAEVYAAGKAEVVLGNIIKKKGWRRSSLVITTKIFWGGKAETERGLSRKHIIEGLKASLERLQLDYVDVVFANRPDPNTPMEETVRAMTHVINQGMAMYWGTSRWSSMEIMEAYSVARQFNLIPPICEQAEYHMFQREKVEVQLPELFHKIGVGAMTWSPLACGIVSGKYDGGIPPYSRASLKGYQWLKDKILSEEGRRQQAKLKELQAIAERLGCTLPQLAIGKGAGEGGGGAAGPRSGSTLCIPSLVSAERGRQLRPAGCLQRGPADGEHRSNTGEARTALRRGWDGSGAALHHVGRGGFAEEKAWVCLMER
;
A
#
# COMPACT_ATOMS: atom_id res chain seq x y z
N MET A 1 6.16 15.21 0.34
CA MET A 1 7.09 14.41 1.19
C MET A 1 7.12 12.94 0.71
N CYS A 2 7.27 11.93 1.57
CA CYS A 2 7.80 10.58 1.28
C CYS A 2 6.87 9.62 0.48
N CYS A 3 6.62 9.90 -0.81
CA CYS A 3 5.91 9.00 -1.74
C CYS A 3 6.59 7.63 -1.95
N GLU A 4 7.77 7.41 -1.40
CA GLU A 4 8.59 6.20 -1.58
C GLU A 4 8.18 5.02 -0.70
N CYS A 5 7.14 5.20 0.13
CA CYS A 5 6.66 4.15 1.04
C CYS A 5 5.47 3.36 0.50
N PHE A 6 4.93 3.71 -0.67
CA PHE A 6 3.78 2.99 -1.21
C PHE A 6 4.17 1.73 -1.99
N ALA A 7 3.31 0.72 -1.93
CA ALA A 7 3.43 -0.57 -2.62
C ALA A 7 2.05 -0.94 -3.21
N THR A 8 1.99 -1.54 -4.41
CA THR A 8 0.70 -1.97 -5.02
C THR A 8 0.51 -3.46 -4.86
N CYS A 9 -0.70 -3.93 -4.50
CA CYS A 9 -0.99 -5.38 -4.38
C CYS A 9 -2.08 -5.84 -5.34
N VAL A 10 -1.80 -6.92 -6.06
CA VAL A 10 -2.79 -7.71 -6.79
C VAL A 10 -3.17 -8.92 -5.94
N GLY A 11 -4.46 -9.01 -5.60
CA GLY A 11 -4.99 -10.00 -4.66
C GLY A 11 -4.70 -11.45 -5.06
N ALA A 12 -4.46 -12.30 -4.07
CA ALA A 12 -4.37 -13.75 -4.26
C ALA A 12 -5.76 -14.36 -4.47
N LYS A 13 -5.87 -15.52 -5.14
CA LYS A 13 -7.16 -16.23 -5.33
C LYS A 13 -7.85 -16.65 -4.02
N ARG A 14 -7.17 -16.55 -2.87
CA ARG A 14 -7.67 -16.99 -1.57
C ARG A 14 -8.19 -15.81 -0.76
N GLY A 15 -9.50 -15.54 -0.87
CA GLY A 15 -10.33 -14.92 0.17
C GLY A 15 -10.05 -13.47 0.61
N HIS A 16 -8.98 -12.82 0.15
CA HIS A 16 -8.64 -11.45 0.55
C HIS A 16 -9.23 -10.42 -0.42
N ARG A 17 -9.69 -9.30 0.15
CA ARG A 17 -9.95 -8.09 -0.62
C ARG A 17 -8.63 -7.58 -1.21
N THR A 18 -8.67 -7.06 -2.43
CA THR A 18 -7.51 -6.47 -3.12
C THR A 18 -7.03 -5.23 -2.37
N TRP A 19 -5.69 -5.07 -2.26
CA TRP A 19 -5.07 -3.90 -1.61
C TRP A 19 -4.40 -3.05 -2.69
N GLU A 20 -5.02 -1.94 -3.08
CA GLU A 20 -4.48 -1.12 -4.17
C GLU A 20 -3.17 -0.42 -3.75
N LEU A 21 -3.07 -0.02 -2.48
CA LEU A 21 -1.89 0.61 -1.90
C LEU A 21 -1.55 0.03 -0.51
N CYS A 22 -0.26 -0.05 -0.21
CA CYS A 22 0.35 -0.50 1.03
C CYS A 22 1.34 0.56 1.51
N GLN A 23 1.45 0.77 2.83
CA GLN A 23 2.45 1.66 3.44
C GLN A 23 3.59 0.83 4.06
N GLY A 24 4.78 0.90 3.47
CA GLY A 24 6.00 0.28 3.99
C GLY A 24 6.78 1.16 4.98
N THR A 25 7.57 0.54 5.84
CA THR A 25 8.37 1.19 6.89
C THR A 25 9.88 1.22 6.60
N TRP A 26 10.33 0.66 5.48
CA TRP A 26 11.76 0.58 5.14
C TRP A 26 12.39 1.97 5.01
N VAL A 27 13.59 2.13 5.59
CA VAL A 27 14.39 3.38 5.68
C VAL A 27 13.82 4.42 6.64
N THR A 28 12.50 4.57 6.68
CA THR A 28 11.81 5.64 7.37
C THR A 28 11.66 5.39 8.86
N PHE A 29 10.85 4.40 9.25
CA PHE A 29 10.45 4.22 10.65
C PHE A 29 11.64 3.75 11.50
N GLY A 30 11.82 4.38 12.69
CA GLY A 30 12.94 4.09 13.58
C GLY A 30 14.32 4.48 13.03
N GLY A 31 14.35 5.26 11.93
CA GLY A 31 15.55 5.59 11.17
C GLY A 31 15.54 7.03 10.67
N GLN A 32 15.16 7.23 9.40
CA GLN A 32 15.26 8.53 8.72
C GLN A 32 14.29 9.59 9.28
N ILE A 33 13.08 9.18 9.71
CA ILE A 33 12.05 10.08 10.20
C ILE A 33 11.82 9.87 11.70
N THR A 34 11.26 10.89 12.37
CA THR A 34 10.88 10.78 13.78
C THR A 34 9.61 9.93 13.96
N ASP A 35 9.39 9.44 15.17
CA ASP A 35 8.22 8.61 15.51
C ASP A 35 6.91 9.40 15.34
N GLU A 36 6.91 10.71 15.60
CA GLU A 36 5.76 11.59 15.38
C GLU A 36 5.41 11.69 13.89
N MET A 37 6.43 11.80 13.02
CA MET A 37 6.22 11.80 11.58
C MET A 37 5.72 10.43 11.09
N ALA A 38 6.24 9.34 11.65
CA ALA A 38 5.77 7.99 11.35
C ALA A 38 4.29 7.81 11.74
N GLU A 39 3.88 8.33 12.91
CA GLU A 39 2.49 8.34 13.36
C GLU A 39 1.59 9.16 12.43
N GLN A 40 2.04 10.34 11.99
CA GLN A 40 1.32 11.18 11.04
C GLN A 40 1.10 10.47 9.71
N LEU A 41 2.14 9.86 9.14
CA LEU A 41 2.06 9.11 7.87
C LEU A 41 1.11 7.91 7.99
N MET A 42 1.23 7.13 9.07
CA MET A 42 0.37 5.97 9.28
C MET A 42 -1.09 6.37 9.51
N THR A 43 -1.33 7.45 10.27
CA THR A 43 -2.68 7.99 10.49
C THR A 43 -3.29 8.44 9.17
N LEU A 44 -2.55 9.21 8.37
CA LEU A 44 -3.02 9.68 7.08
C LEU A 44 -3.34 8.50 6.14
N ALA A 45 -2.49 7.47 6.11
CA ALA A 45 -2.73 6.26 5.33
C ALA A 45 -4.03 5.56 5.76
N TYR A 46 -4.19 5.31 7.07
CA TYR A 46 -5.37 4.63 7.61
C TYR A 46 -6.67 5.41 7.38
N ASP A 47 -6.65 6.73 7.60
CA ASP A 47 -7.81 7.60 7.42
C ASP A 47 -8.24 7.70 5.94
N ASN A 48 -7.33 7.43 5.00
CA ASN A 48 -7.62 7.33 3.56
C ASN A 48 -7.89 5.88 3.10
N GLY A 49 -8.15 4.95 4.02
CA GLY A 49 -8.57 3.58 3.69
C GLY A 49 -7.44 2.57 3.45
N ILE A 50 -6.17 2.97 3.59
CA ILE A 50 -5.05 2.04 3.55
C ILE A 50 -5.06 1.21 4.83
N ASN A 51 -5.18 -0.11 4.67
CA ASN A 51 -5.18 -1.06 5.78
C ASN A 51 -3.94 -1.96 5.81
N LEU A 52 -3.13 -1.96 4.75
CA LEU A 52 -1.94 -2.79 4.62
C LEU A 52 -0.66 -2.03 5.00
N PHE A 53 0.03 -2.52 6.03
CA PHE A 53 1.25 -1.94 6.58
C PHE A 53 2.35 -2.99 6.66
N ASP A 54 3.50 -2.66 6.06
CA ASP A 54 4.58 -3.62 5.83
C ASP A 54 5.88 -3.21 6.54
N THR A 55 6.49 -4.17 7.24
CA THR A 55 7.75 -4.00 7.97
C THR A 55 8.64 -5.23 7.85
N ALA A 56 9.79 -5.26 8.54
CA ALA A 56 10.67 -6.43 8.64
C ALA A 56 11.52 -6.36 9.91
N GLU A 57 11.94 -7.51 10.43
CA GLU A 57 12.80 -7.59 11.62
C GLU A 57 14.12 -6.81 11.45
N VAL A 58 14.63 -6.75 10.22
CA VAL A 58 15.91 -6.10 9.90
C VAL A 58 15.79 -4.58 9.80
N TYR A 59 14.58 -4.04 9.62
CA TYR A 59 14.39 -2.60 9.39
C TYR A 59 14.72 -1.81 10.65
N ALA A 60 15.77 -0.98 10.53
CA ALA A 60 16.37 -0.25 11.63
C ALA A 60 16.70 -1.16 12.85
N ALA A 61 17.12 -2.41 12.59
CA ALA A 61 17.39 -3.43 13.61
C ALA A 61 16.22 -3.61 14.60
N GLY A 62 15.01 -3.82 14.06
CA GLY A 62 13.77 -4.02 14.81
C GLY A 62 13.06 -2.74 15.26
N LYS A 63 13.70 -1.57 15.19
CA LYS A 63 13.06 -0.31 15.62
C LYS A 63 11.83 0.05 14.80
N ALA A 64 11.81 -0.26 13.51
CA ALA A 64 10.65 0.00 12.66
C ALA A 64 9.40 -0.75 13.17
N GLU A 65 9.56 -1.98 13.67
CA GLU A 65 8.49 -2.77 14.28
C GLU A 65 8.02 -2.18 15.61
N VAL A 66 8.96 -1.71 16.45
CA VAL A 66 8.61 -1.03 17.71
C VAL A 66 7.78 0.23 17.46
N VAL A 67 8.19 1.07 16.50
CA VAL A 67 7.46 2.29 16.14
C VAL A 67 6.07 1.94 15.59
N LEU A 68 5.98 0.97 14.68
CA LEU A 68 4.70 0.52 14.12
C LEU A 68 3.76 0.00 15.21
N GLY A 69 4.25 -0.84 16.11
CA GLY A 69 3.49 -1.38 17.24
C GLY A 69 3.00 -0.29 18.20
N ASN A 70 3.87 0.66 18.54
CA ASN A 70 3.52 1.81 19.37
C ASN A 70 2.40 2.66 18.76
N ILE A 71 2.46 2.92 17.45
CA ILE A 71 1.41 3.68 16.75
C ILE A 71 0.09 2.91 16.80
N ILE A 72 0.07 1.62 16.44
CA ILE A 72 -1.17 0.80 16.46
C ILE A 72 -1.81 0.83 17.86
N LYS A 73 -0.99 0.61 18.90
CA LYS A 73 -1.44 0.63 20.29
C LYS A 73 -1.96 2.00 20.72
N LYS A 74 -1.24 3.08 20.39
CA LYS A 74 -1.61 4.45 20.73
C LYS A 74 -2.91 4.88 20.05
N LYS A 75 -3.08 4.54 18.77
CA LYS A 75 -4.26 4.90 17.98
C LYS A 75 -5.49 4.07 18.34
N GLY A 76 -5.30 2.90 18.95
CA GLY A 76 -6.40 2.03 19.37
C GLY A 76 -7.24 1.51 18.20
N TRP A 77 -6.65 1.43 17.00
CA TRP A 77 -7.35 0.89 15.83
C TRP A 77 -7.69 -0.58 16.05
N ARG A 78 -8.85 -1.00 15.56
CA ARG A 78 -9.25 -2.42 15.66
C ARG A 78 -8.25 -3.27 14.88
N ARG A 79 -7.63 -4.26 15.55
CA ARG A 79 -6.70 -5.19 14.90
C ARG A 79 -7.30 -5.86 13.66
N SER A 80 -8.59 -6.15 13.68
CA SER A 80 -9.36 -6.72 12.56
C SER A 80 -9.57 -5.80 11.36
N SER A 81 -9.25 -4.51 11.49
CA SER A 81 -9.29 -3.53 10.38
C SER A 81 -7.93 -3.32 9.71
N LEU A 82 -6.88 -3.94 10.24
CA LEU A 82 -5.50 -3.80 9.77
C LEU A 82 -5.01 -5.11 9.16
N VAL A 83 -4.14 -4.97 8.17
CA VAL A 83 -3.33 -6.03 7.59
C VAL A 83 -1.87 -5.68 7.85
N ILE A 84 -1.25 -6.39 8.79
CA ILE A 84 0.14 -6.16 9.18
C ILE A 84 1.00 -7.27 8.61
N THR A 85 2.07 -6.90 7.90
CA THR A 85 3.02 -7.85 7.33
C THR A 85 4.43 -7.59 7.85
N THR A 86 5.16 -8.67 8.16
CA THR A 86 6.59 -8.59 8.51
C THR A 86 7.40 -9.60 7.70
N LYS A 87 8.72 -9.45 7.66
CA LYS A 87 9.64 -10.33 6.93
C LYS A 87 10.74 -10.83 7.83
N ILE A 88 11.05 -12.11 7.68
CA ILE A 88 12.08 -12.83 8.43
C ILE A 88 13.21 -13.24 7.48
N PHE A 89 14.44 -12.94 7.88
CA PHE A 89 15.71 -13.48 7.36
C PHE A 89 16.93 -12.98 8.16
N TRP A 90 16.92 -11.76 8.70
CA TRP A 90 18.07 -11.15 9.38
C TRP A 90 17.63 -10.56 10.73
N GLY A 91 17.64 -11.38 11.78
CA GLY A 91 17.23 -10.95 13.12
C GLY A 91 18.38 -10.56 14.05
N GLY A 92 19.63 -10.87 13.69
CA GLY A 92 20.78 -10.57 14.54
C GLY A 92 22.14 -10.84 13.91
N LYS A 93 23.18 -10.84 14.75
CA LYS A 93 24.57 -10.98 14.31
C LYS A 93 25.05 -12.43 14.33
N ALA A 94 24.52 -13.25 15.24
CA ALA A 94 24.91 -14.64 15.36
C ALA A 94 24.51 -15.44 14.12
N GLU A 95 25.21 -16.55 13.88
CA GLU A 95 24.97 -17.38 12.70
C GLU A 95 23.55 -17.95 12.66
N THR A 96 23.00 -18.24 13.83
CA THR A 96 21.63 -18.77 13.99
C THR A 96 20.54 -17.70 13.99
N GLU A 97 20.90 -16.41 13.94
CA GLU A 97 19.96 -15.28 13.95
C GLU A 97 19.69 -14.77 12.51
N ARG A 98 19.87 -15.64 11.52
CA ARG A 98 19.61 -15.36 10.10
C ARG A 98 19.14 -16.60 9.35
N GLY A 99 18.65 -16.38 8.13
CA GLY A 99 18.22 -17.43 7.20
C GLY A 99 16.75 -17.80 7.36
N LEU A 100 16.37 -18.93 6.80
CA LEU A 100 15.01 -19.47 6.80
C LEU A 100 14.92 -20.85 7.46
N SER A 101 15.88 -21.16 8.33
CA SER A 101 15.82 -22.32 9.20
C SER A 101 14.58 -22.25 10.10
N ARG A 102 14.07 -23.41 10.51
CA ARG A 102 12.94 -23.50 11.44
C ARG A 102 13.21 -22.74 12.74
N LYS A 103 14.46 -22.79 13.23
CA LYS A 103 14.90 -22.04 14.41
C LYS A 103 14.68 -20.55 14.21
N HIS A 104 15.26 -19.97 13.15
CA HIS A 104 15.18 -18.52 12.92
C HIS A 104 13.76 -18.05 12.57
N ILE A 105 12.98 -18.82 11.80
CA ILE A 105 11.59 -18.46 11.48
C ILE A 105 10.76 -18.32 12.75
N ILE A 106 10.86 -19.29 13.67
CA ILE A 106 10.07 -19.26 14.91
C ILE A 106 10.59 -18.17 15.86
N GLU A 107 11.90 -18.11 16.09
CA GLU A 107 12.50 -17.14 17.02
C GLU A 107 12.38 -15.70 16.51
N GLY A 108 12.69 -15.47 15.23
CA GLY A 108 12.58 -14.16 14.57
C GLY A 108 11.14 -13.65 14.54
N LEU A 109 10.16 -14.50 14.23
CA LEU A 109 8.75 -14.09 14.26
C LEU A 109 8.26 -13.80 15.68
N LYS A 110 8.63 -14.61 16.68
CA LYS A 110 8.30 -14.31 18.09
C LYS A 110 8.86 -12.96 18.52
N ALA A 111 10.13 -12.69 18.22
CA ALA A 111 10.75 -11.40 18.54
C ALA A 111 10.10 -10.23 17.79
N SER A 112 9.67 -10.45 16.55
CA SER A 112 8.95 -9.44 15.75
C SER A 112 7.58 -9.11 16.36
N LEU A 113 6.81 -10.14 16.75
CA LEU A 113 5.51 -9.99 17.42
C LEU A 113 5.63 -9.25 18.76
N GLU A 114 6.68 -9.55 19.54
CA GLU A 114 6.98 -8.85 20.78
C GLU A 114 7.24 -7.35 20.53
N ARG A 115 8.09 -7.02 19.55
CA ARG A 115 8.36 -5.62 19.17
C ARG A 115 7.10 -4.90 18.67
N LEU A 116 6.29 -5.59 17.87
CA LEU A 116 5.02 -5.08 17.34
C LEU A 116 3.93 -4.97 18.42
N GLN A 117 4.07 -5.64 19.56
CA GLN A 117 3.03 -5.78 20.58
C GLN A 117 1.74 -6.36 19.99
N LEU A 118 1.88 -7.38 19.13
CA LEU A 118 0.78 -8.08 18.46
C LEU A 118 0.84 -9.58 18.75
N ASP A 119 -0.33 -10.22 18.84
CA ASP A 119 -0.40 -11.68 18.96
C ASP A 119 -0.08 -12.39 17.62
N TYR A 120 -0.39 -11.72 16.50
CA TYR A 120 -0.19 -12.26 15.16
C TYR A 120 0.02 -11.16 14.10
N VAL A 121 0.70 -11.53 13.01
CA VAL A 121 0.73 -10.78 11.74
C VAL A 121 -0.22 -11.41 10.73
N ASP A 122 -0.75 -10.64 9.79
CA ASP A 122 -1.62 -11.20 8.74
C ASP A 122 -0.79 -12.00 7.74
N VAL A 123 0.40 -11.52 7.36
CA VAL A 123 1.32 -12.26 6.50
C VAL A 123 2.74 -12.18 7.04
N VAL A 124 3.36 -13.34 7.26
CA VAL A 124 4.81 -13.43 7.46
C VAL A 124 5.51 -13.78 6.15
N PHE A 125 6.50 -12.99 5.76
CA PHE A 125 7.26 -13.20 4.53
C PHE A 125 8.63 -13.79 4.80
N ALA A 126 9.08 -14.72 3.95
CA ALA A 126 10.50 -14.99 3.77
C ALA A 126 11.13 -13.81 3.02
N ASN A 127 12.01 -13.03 3.67
CA ASN A 127 12.50 -11.75 3.11
C ASN A 127 13.31 -11.91 1.81
N ARG A 128 13.99 -13.05 1.66
CA ARG A 128 14.76 -13.50 0.48
C ARG A 128 14.89 -15.02 0.49
N PRO A 129 15.32 -15.68 -0.60
CA PRO A 129 15.65 -17.10 -0.58
C PRO A 129 16.84 -17.40 0.35
N ASP A 130 16.83 -18.60 0.93
CA ASP A 130 17.92 -19.14 1.73
C ASP A 130 18.50 -20.40 1.05
N PRO A 131 19.67 -20.33 0.41
CA PRO A 131 20.28 -21.50 -0.23
C PRO A 131 20.80 -22.54 0.78
N ASN A 132 20.90 -22.19 2.07
CA ASN A 132 21.45 -23.06 3.11
C ASN A 132 20.37 -23.85 3.86
N THR A 133 19.08 -23.54 3.63
CA THR A 133 17.97 -24.23 4.28
C THR A 133 17.13 -24.98 3.24
N PRO A 134 16.86 -26.29 3.41
CA PRO A 134 15.97 -27.02 2.51
C PRO A 134 14.56 -26.42 2.47
N MET A 135 13.96 -26.40 1.27
CA MET A 135 12.61 -25.85 1.06
C MET A 135 11.56 -26.47 2.00
N GLU A 136 11.64 -27.79 2.21
CA GLU A 136 10.74 -28.51 3.12
C GLU A 136 10.78 -27.94 4.55
N GLU A 137 11.97 -27.65 5.07
CA GLU A 137 12.10 -27.10 6.42
C GLU A 137 11.45 -25.72 6.52
N THR A 138 11.72 -24.84 5.56
CA THR A 138 11.12 -23.50 5.49
C THR A 138 9.59 -23.58 5.41
N VAL A 139 9.03 -24.39 4.51
CA VAL A 139 7.57 -24.52 4.34
C VAL A 139 6.91 -25.13 5.59
N ARG A 140 7.55 -26.12 6.24
CA ARG A 140 7.07 -26.67 7.52
C ARG A 140 7.13 -25.64 8.65
N ALA A 141 8.17 -24.81 8.71
CA ALA A 141 8.29 -23.75 9.69
C ALA A 141 7.22 -22.66 9.51
N MET A 142 7.01 -22.20 8.27
CA MET A 142 5.95 -21.24 7.92
C MET A 142 4.55 -21.81 8.24
N THR A 143 4.31 -23.07 7.91
CA THR A 143 3.07 -23.77 8.25
C THR A 143 2.89 -23.87 9.77
N HIS A 144 3.96 -24.16 10.50
CA HIS A 144 3.91 -24.26 11.95
C HIS A 144 3.53 -22.93 12.61
N VAL A 145 4.15 -21.80 12.23
CA VAL A 145 3.81 -20.51 12.85
C VAL A 145 2.39 -20.07 12.53
N ILE A 146 1.85 -20.45 11.36
CA ILE A 146 0.42 -20.26 11.05
C ILE A 146 -0.47 -21.10 11.95
N ASN A 147 -0.17 -22.40 12.08
CA ASN A 147 -0.95 -23.31 12.93
C ASN A 147 -0.86 -22.95 14.44
N GLN A 148 0.19 -22.22 14.85
CA GLN A 148 0.32 -21.68 16.20
C GLN A 148 -0.41 -20.34 16.38
N GLY A 149 -1.05 -19.81 15.34
CA GLY A 149 -1.77 -18.54 15.38
C GLY A 149 -0.86 -17.31 15.39
N MET A 150 0.43 -17.44 15.12
CA MET A 150 1.39 -16.32 15.08
C MET A 150 1.33 -15.54 13.75
N ALA A 151 0.82 -16.18 12.70
CA ALA A 151 0.56 -15.56 11.41
C ALA A 151 -0.74 -16.13 10.81
N MET A 152 -1.48 -15.34 10.04
CA MET A 152 -2.64 -15.86 9.32
C MET A 152 -2.22 -16.58 8.03
N TYR A 153 -1.25 -16.02 7.32
CA TYR A 153 -0.71 -16.54 6.07
C TYR A 153 0.80 -16.33 5.98
N TRP A 154 1.42 -16.88 4.95
CA TRP A 154 2.80 -16.58 4.62
C TRP A 154 3.00 -16.30 3.14
N GLY A 155 4.09 -15.63 2.82
CA GLY A 155 4.49 -15.29 1.46
C GLY A 155 6.00 -15.32 1.27
N THR A 156 6.41 -15.11 0.03
CA THR A 156 7.81 -15.05 -0.38
C THR A 156 8.18 -13.62 -0.78
N SER A 157 9.46 -13.27 -0.77
CA SER A 157 9.95 -11.96 -1.24
C SER A 157 11.29 -12.16 -1.92
N ARG A 158 11.44 -11.64 -3.15
CA ARG A 158 12.64 -11.79 -3.99
C ARG A 158 12.93 -13.23 -4.44
N TRP A 159 11.93 -14.11 -4.36
CA TRP A 159 12.09 -15.49 -4.82
C TRP A 159 11.90 -15.57 -6.33
N SER A 160 12.62 -16.47 -6.98
CA SER A 160 12.36 -16.84 -8.37
C SER A 160 11.04 -17.59 -8.49
N SER A 161 10.46 -17.59 -9.68
CA SER A 161 9.23 -18.36 -9.96
C SER A 161 9.42 -19.87 -9.76
N MET A 162 10.65 -20.36 -9.95
CA MET A 162 11.00 -21.76 -9.67
C MET A 162 10.92 -22.07 -8.17
N GLU A 163 11.55 -21.25 -7.32
CA GLU A 163 11.54 -21.45 -5.86
C GLU A 163 10.11 -21.33 -5.29
N ILE A 164 9.28 -20.42 -5.81
CA ILE A 164 7.87 -20.30 -5.40
C ILE A 164 7.08 -21.56 -5.78
N MET A 165 7.32 -22.10 -6.97
CA MET A 165 6.71 -23.35 -7.41
C MET A 165 7.20 -24.56 -6.59
N GLU A 166 8.48 -24.57 -6.21
CA GLU A 166 9.04 -25.58 -5.32
C GLU A 166 8.37 -25.56 -3.94
N ALA A 167 8.21 -24.36 -3.34
CA ALA A 167 7.47 -24.20 -2.09
C ALA A 167 6.02 -24.71 -2.19
N TYR A 168 5.35 -24.41 -3.32
CA TYR A 168 4.02 -24.92 -3.58
C TYR A 168 4.01 -26.44 -3.71
N SER A 169 4.98 -27.02 -4.45
CA SER A 169 5.13 -28.47 -4.63
C SER A 169 5.30 -29.20 -3.31
N VAL A 170 6.24 -28.73 -2.48
CA VAL A 170 6.47 -29.23 -1.11
C VAL A 170 5.20 -29.15 -0.28
N ALA A 171 4.49 -28.03 -0.34
CA ALA A 171 3.26 -27.87 0.41
C ALA A 171 2.16 -28.86 -0.03
N ARG A 172 2.04 -29.15 -1.33
CA ARG A 172 1.10 -30.15 -1.82
C ARG A 172 1.51 -31.57 -1.46
N GLN A 173 2.79 -31.90 -1.57
CA GLN A 173 3.31 -33.23 -1.27
C GLN A 173 3.11 -33.61 0.21
N PHE A 174 3.32 -32.66 1.12
CA PHE A 174 3.29 -32.90 2.57
C PHE A 174 2.06 -32.36 3.28
N ASN A 175 1.02 -31.96 2.54
CA ASN A 175 -0.21 -31.36 3.06
C ASN A 175 0.06 -30.17 4.02
N LEU A 176 0.95 -29.28 3.59
CA LEU A 176 1.32 -28.05 4.28
C LEU A 176 0.63 -26.84 3.64
N ILE A 177 0.81 -25.66 4.24
CA ILE A 177 0.20 -24.43 3.76
C ILE A 177 1.13 -23.79 2.71
N PRO A 178 0.72 -23.60 1.44
CA PRO A 178 1.55 -22.94 0.44
C PRO A 178 1.52 -21.40 0.58
N PRO A 179 2.50 -20.68 0.00
CA PRO A 179 2.54 -19.22 0.08
C PRO A 179 1.38 -18.60 -0.71
N ILE A 180 0.90 -17.43 -0.26
CA ILE A 180 -0.23 -16.75 -0.91
C ILE A 180 0.19 -15.56 -1.78
N CYS A 181 1.40 -15.03 -1.57
CA CYS A 181 1.84 -13.79 -2.20
C CYS A 181 3.36 -13.80 -2.38
N GLU A 182 3.83 -13.20 -3.48
CA GLU A 182 5.23 -12.84 -3.67
C GLU A 182 5.40 -11.32 -3.54
N GLN A 183 6.39 -10.89 -2.76
CA GLN A 183 6.80 -9.50 -2.65
C GLN A 183 7.93 -9.16 -3.65
N ALA A 184 7.62 -8.47 -4.75
CA ALA A 184 8.55 -8.27 -5.86
C ALA A 184 8.85 -6.80 -6.16
N GLU A 185 10.07 -6.49 -6.61
CA GLU A 185 10.40 -5.14 -7.09
C GLU A 185 9.61 -4.87 -8.38
N TYR A 186 8.90 -3.74 -8.43
CA TYR A 186 8.22 -3.32 -9.65
C TYR A 186 8.21 -1.82 -9.78
N HIS A 187 8.71 -1.34 -10.92
CA HIS A 187 8.68 0.05 -11.33
C HIS A 187 9.01 0.13 -12.83
N MET A 188 8.95 1.32 -13.43
CA MET A 188 9.17 1.49 -14.87
C MET A 188 10.48 0.90 -15.41
N PHE A 189 11.51 0.79 -14.56
CA PHE A 189 12.82 0.22 -14.89
C PHE A 189 13.05 -1.24 -14.42
N GLN A 190 12.07 -1.88 -13.77
CA GLN A 190 12.14 -3.26 -13.29
C GLN A 190 10.75 -3.90 -13.46
N ARG A 191 10.56 -4.61 -14.58
CA ARG A 191 9.22 -5.00 -15.05
C ARG A 191 9.04 -6.50 -15.26
N GLU A 192 10.09 -7.17 -15.75
CA GLU A 192 10.03 -8.53 -16.28
C GLU A 192 9.36 -9.53 -15.33
N LYS A 193 9.80 -9.60 -14.07
CA LYS A 193 9.26 -10.57 -13.11
C LYS A 193 7.75 -10.41 -12.89
N VAL A 194 7.28 -9.17 -12.69
CA VAL A 194 5.88 -8.90 -12.34
C VAL A 194 4.97 -8.94 -13.57
N GLU A 195 5.45 -8.53 -14.74
CA GLU A 195 4.64 -8.52 -15.96
C GLU A 195 4.63 -9.86 -16.70
N VAL A 196 5.67 -10.69 -16.55
CA VAL A 196 5.81 -11.94 -17.31
C VAL A 196 5.65 -13.16 -16.41
N GLN A 197 6.33 -13.22 -15.27
CA GLN A 197 6.40 -14.44 -14.48
C GLN A 197 5.28 -14.57 -13.45
N LEU A 198 4.98 -13.50 -12.70
CA LEU A 198 3.95 -13.54 -11.64
C LEU A 198 2.53 -13.81 -12.17
N PRO A 199 2.09 -13.34 -13.36
CA PRO A 199 0.78 -13.69 -13.89
C PRO A 199 0.63 -15.20 -14.09
N GLU A 200 1.67 -15.88 -14.59
CA GLU A 200 1.67 -17.34 -14.73
C GLU A 200 1.54 -18.04 -13.37
N LEU A 201 2.24 -17.57 -12.33
CA LEU A 201 2.09 -18.12 -10.97
C LEU A 201 0.69 -17.89 -10.41
N PHE A 202 0.10 -16.71 -10.64
CA PHE A 202 -1.28 -16.43 -10.24
C PHE A 202 -2.27 -17.37 -10.92
N HIS A 203 -2.12 -17.60 -12.23
CA HIS A 203 -3.00 -18.49 -12.96
C HIS A 203 -2.84 -19.95 -12.51
N LYS A 204 -1.61 -20.44 -12.36
CA LYS A 204 -1.31 -21.85 -12.03
C LYS A 204 -1.57 -22.22 -10.56
N ILE A 205 -1.10 -21.39 -9.62
CA ILE A 205 -1.09 -21.74 -8.18
C ILE A 205 -1.79 -20.70 -7.29
N GLY A 206 -2.25 -19.58 -7.86
CA GLY A 206 -3.05 -18.58 -7.14
C GLY A 206 -2.25 -17.61 -6.27
N VAL A 207 -0.93 -17.55 -6.45
CA VAL A 207 -0.04 -16.62 -5.75
C VAL A 207 -0.28 -15.20 -6.27
N GLY A 208 -0.61 -14.27 -5.37
CA GLY A 208 -0.74 -12.84 -5.67
C GLY A 208 0.62 -12.13 -5.73
N ALA A 209 0.59 -10.86 -6.10
CA ALA A 209 1.78 -10.02 -6.18
C ALA A 209 1.63 -8.80 -5.28
N MET A 210 2.59 -8.57 -4.39
CA MET A 210 2.73 -7.33 -3.61
C MET A 210 4.01 -6.65 -4.07
N THR A 211 3.92 -5.53 -4.77
CA THR A 211 5.13 -4.93 -5.34
C THR A 211 5.77 -3.92 -4.40
N TRP A 212 7.07 -3.68 -4.53
CA TRP A 212 7.78 -2.69 -3.71
C TRP A 212 8.69 -1.78 -4.55
N SER A 213 9.06 -0.65 -3.97
CA SER A 213 9.84 0.44 -4.61
C SER A 213 9.24 0.94 -5.94
N PRO A 214 7.95 1.35 -6.00
CA PRO A 214 7.34 1.83 -7.25
C PRO A 214 8.04 3.05 -7.83
N LEU A 215 8.74 3.82 -7.00
CA LEU A 215 9.54 4.97 -7.41
C LEU A 215 11.05 4.67 -7.52
N ALA A 216 11.44 3.39 -7.51
CA ALA A 216 12.83 2.93 -7.52
C ALA A 216 13.69 3.68 -6.49
N CYS A 217 13.32 3.64 -5.20
CA CYS A 217 14.01 4.38 -4.12
C CYS A 217 14.04 5.92 -4.33
N GLY A 218 13.02 6.46 -5.01
CA GLY A 218 12.90 7.89 -5.31
C GLY A 218 13.49 8.31 -6.64
N ILE A 219 14.16 7.42 -7.38
CA ILE A 219 14.76 7.71 -8.69
C ILE A 219 13.72 8.24 -9.66
N VAL A 220 12.54 7.60 -9.71
CA VAL A 220 11.45 7.94 -10.64
C VAL A 220 10.82 9.30 -10.34
N SER A 221 11.08 9.92 -9.18
CA SER A 221 10.58 11.28 -8.92
C SER A 221 11.27 12.37 -9.73
N GLY A 222 12.38 12.06 -10.41
CA GLY A 222 13.20 13.04 -11.12
C GLY A 222 14.11 13.89 -10.20
N LYS A 223 14.06 13.69 -8.88
CA LYS A 223 14.82 14.51 -7.90
C LYS A 223 16.35 14.46 -8.08
N TYR A 224 16.88 13.50 -8.85
CA TYR A 224 18.32 13.29 -9.02
C TYR A 224 18.88 13.82 -10.35
N ASP A 225 18.10 14.58 -11.14
CA ASP A 225 18.57 15.13 -12.42
C ASP A 225 19.78 16.07 -12.25
N GLY A 226 19.79 16.84 -11.16
CA GLY A 226 20.88 17.78 -10.81
C GLY A 226 21.96 17.22 -9.88
N GLY A 227 22.06 15.89 -9.73
CA GLY A 227 22.97 15.24 -8.78
C GLY A 227 22.24 14.65 -7.56
N ILE A 228 22.91 14.58 -6.40
CA ILE A 228 22.33 13.98 -5.19
C ILE A 228 21.86 15.08 -4.23
N PRO A 229 20.55 15.33 -4.10
CA PRO A 229 20.05 16.35 -3.18
C PRO A 229 20.39 16.00 -1.73
N PRO A 230 20.63 17.01 -0.86
CA PRO A 230 20.75 16.77 0.58
C PRO A 230 19.45 16.18 1.13
N TYR A 231 19.56 15.36 2.18
CA TYR A 231 18.44 14.65 2.83
C TYR A 231 17.70 13.63 1.96
N SER A 232 18.07 13.46 0.69
CA SER A 232 17.58 12.37 -0.15
C SER A 232 18.06 11.02 0.37
N ARG A 233 17.33 9.94 0.04
CA ARG A 233 17.72 8.56 0.43
C ARG A 233 19.16 8.22 0.02
N ALA A 234 19.57 8.65 -1.17
CA ALA A 234 20.92 8.42 -1.69
C ALA A 234 22.03 9.22 -0.96
N SER A 235 21.66 10.21 -0.13
CA SER A 235 22.61 10.96 0.71
C SER A 235 22.83 10.33 2.09
N LEU A 236 22.00 9.36 2.48
CA LEU A 236 22.06 8.74 3.81
C LEU A 236 23.25 7.79 3.97
N LYS A 237 23.82 7.73 5.17
CA LYS A 237 24.86 6.75 5.52
C LYS A 237 24.33 5.32 5.32
N GLY A 238 25.11 4.47 4.66
CA GLY A 238 24.72 3.10 4.33
C GLY A 238 23.99 2.94 2.99
N TYR A 239 23.67 4.04 2.28
CA TYR A 239 23.02 4.03 0.97
C TYR A 239 23.97 4.39 -0.19
N GLN A 240 25.28 4.19 0.01
CA GLN A 240 26.28 4.45 -1.03
C GLN A 240 26.00 3.63 -2.30
N TRP A 241 25.53 2.39 -2.16
CA TRP A 241 25.09 1.55 -3.28
C TRP A 241 24.00 2.21 -4.14
N LEU A 242 23.08 2.96 -3.53
CA LEU A 242 22.01 3.66 -4.25
C LEU A 242 22.57 4.90 -4.96
N LYS A 243 23.49 5.62 -4.31
CA LYS A 243 24.22 6.73 -4.92
C LYS A 243 25.02 6.26 -6.14
N ASP A 244 25.73 5.15 -6.03
CA ASP A 244 26.50 4.57 -7.13
C ASP A 244 25.59 4.13 -8.28
N LYS A 245 24.42 3.51 -7.96
CA LYS A 245 23.40 3.16 -8.96
C LYS A 245 22.89 4.39 -9.71
N ILE A 246 22.59 5.49 -9.01
CA ILE A 246 22.10 6.75 -9.60
C ILE A 246 23.16 7.39 -10.50
N LEU A 247 24.42 7.42 -10.06
CA LEU A 247 25.52 8.06 -10.78
C LEU A 247 26.12 7.18 -11.89
N SER A 248 25.75 5.91 -11.94
CA SER A 248 26.16 4.99 -13.01
C SER A 248 25.67 5.44 -14.39
N GLU A 249 26.26 4.88 -15.45
CA GLU A 249 25.79 5.11 -16.82
C GLU A 249 24.31 4.76 -16.97
N GLU A 250 23.89 3.60 -16.46
CA GLU A 250 22.50 3.18 -16.51
C GLU A 250 21.58 4.12 -15.73
N GLY A 251 22.00 4.57 -14.54
CA GLY A 251 21.25 5.56 -13.76
C GLY A 251 21.02 6.86 -14.53
N ARG A 252 22.04 7.36 -15.23
CA ARG A 252 21.92 8.55 -16.09
C ARG A 252 21.00 8.31 -17.30
N ARG A 253 21.05 7.13 -17.91
CA ARG A 253 20.11 6.75 -18.98
C ARG A 253 18.66 6.73 -18.48
N GLN A 254 18.43 6.25 -17.25
CA GLN A 254 17.11 6.29 -16.61
C GLN A 254 16.64 7.72 -16.38
N GLN A 255 17.50 8.62 -15.88
CA GLN A 255 17.16 10.05 -15.73
C GLN A 255 16.77 10.71 -17.06
N ALA A 256 17.45 10.40 -18.16
CA ALA A 256 17.08 10.91 -19.47
C ALA A 256 15.65 10.49 -19.87
N LYS A 257 15.30 9.21 -19.67
CA LYS A 257 13.94 8.70 -19.92
C LYS A 257 12.89 9.35 -19.01
N LEU A 258 13.24 9.67 -17.77
CA LEU A 258 12.33 10.37 -16.85
C LEU A 258 11.96 11.77 -17.34
N LYS A 259 12.84 12.47 -18.09
CA LYS A 259 12.50 13.75 -18.73
C LYS A 259 11.42 13.61 -19.79
N GLU A 260 11.46 12.53 -20.57
CA GLU A 260 10.43 12.24 -21.55
C GLU A 260 9.09 11.90 -20.88
N LEU A 261 9.14 11.14 -19.78
CA LEU A 261 7.96 10.79 -18.99
C LEU A 261 7.36 11.99 -18.26
N GLN A 262 8.18 12.97 -17.85
CA GLN A 262 7.73 14.21 -17.23
C GLN A 262 6.79 14.98 -18.17
N ALA A 263 7.09 15.05 -19.47
CA ALA A 263 6.20 15.67 -20.45
C ALA A 263 4.83 14.96 -20.56
N ILE A 264 4.79 13.64 -20.33
CA ILE A 264 3.53 12.88 -20.28
C ILE A 264 2.76 13.22 -19.00
N ALA A 265 3.45 13.26 -17.85
CA ALA A 265 2.83 13.61 -16.57
C ALA A 265 2.18 15.00 -16.62
N GLU A 266 2.87 15.99 -17.19
CA GLU A 266 2.36 17.36 -17.39
C GLU A 266 1.11 17.39 -18.28
N ARG A 267 1.11 16.63 -19.39
CA ARG A 267 -0.05 16.52 -20.28
C ARG A 267 -1.27 15.89 -19.59
N LEU A 268 -1.03 14.99 -18.63
CA LEU A 268 -2.09 14.34 -17.85
C LEU A 268 -2.48 15.13 -16.60
N GLY A 269 -1.83 16.25 -16.31
CA GLY A 269 -2.11 17.07 -15.13
C GLY A 269 -1.73 16.40 -13.82
N CYS A 270 -0.71 15.52 -13.81
CA CYS A 270 -0.22 14.84 -12.62
C CYS A 270 1.30 14.96 -12.47
N THR A 271 1.80 14.63 -11.28
CA THR A 271 3.25 14.55 -11.01
C THR A 271 3.83 13.24 -11.54
N LEU A 272 5.13 13.22 -11.85
CA LEU A 272 5.81 12.00 -12.30
C LEU A 272 5.70 10.83 -11.29
N PRO A 273 5.80 11.05 -9.97
CA PRO A 273 5.48 10.02 -8.98
C PRO A 273 4.03 9.48 -9.09
N GLN A 274 3.04 10.36 -9.26
CA GLN A 274 1.64 9.94 -9.43
C GLN A 274 1.46 9.12 -10.72
N LEU A 275 2.07 9.55 -11.83
CA LEU A 275 2.08 8.79 -13.09
C LEU A 275 2.67 7.39 -12.89
N ALA A 276 3.80 7.30 -12.19
CA ALA A 276 4.50 6.04 -11.96
C ALA A 276 3.68 5.06 -11.11
N ILE A 277 3.05 5.53 -10.04
CA ILE A 277 2.23 4.69 -9.16
C ILE A 277 0.88 4.34 -9.84
N GLY A 278 0.23 5.31 -10.50
CA GLY A 278 -1.03 5.08 -11.22
C GLY A 278 -0.89 4.05 -12.34
N LYS A 279 0.24 4.04 -13.06
CA LYS A 279 0.55 3.00 -14.03
C LYS A 279 0.69 1.62 -13.39
N GLY A 280 1.40 1.55 -12.25
CA GLY A 280 1.59 0.29 -11.52
C GLY A 280 0.28 -0.35 -11.02
N ALA A 281 -0.72 0.48 -10.67
CA ALA A 281 -2.04 0.02 -10.28
C ALA A 281 -2.89 -0.48 -11.46
N GLY A 282 -2.74 0.10 -12.66
CA GLY A 282 -3.54 -0.23 -13.84
C GLY A 282 -3.11 -1.48 -14.62
N GLU A 283 -1.87 -1.96 -14.46
CA GLU A 283 -1.34 -3.12 -15.22
C GLU A 283 -1.53 -4.47 -14.49
N GLY A 284 -2.18 -4.46 -13.32
CA GLY A 284 -2.47 -5.65 -12.51
C GLY A 284 -3.66 -6.47 -13.02
N GLY A 285 -3.44 -7.35 -14.00
CA GLY A 285 -4.22 -8.58 -14.23
C GLY A 285 -5.74 -8.43 -14.40
N GLY A 286 -6.19 -8.08 -15.61
CA GLY A 286 -7.59 -8.21 -16.01
C GLY A 286 -8.08 -9.67 -15.92
N GLY A 287 -9.07 -9.92 -15.06
CA GLY A 287 -9.68 -11.23 -14.89
C GLY A 287 -11.18 -11.17 -14.69
N ALA A 288 -11.95 -11.07 -15.79
CA ALA A 288 -13.25 -11.72 -16.01
C ALA A 288 -13.68 -11.58 -17.49
N ALA A 289 -13.98 -12.71 -18.14
CA ALA A 289 -14.36 -12.92 -19.55
C ALA A 289 -15.62 -12.13 -19.99
N GLY A 290 -15.92 -11.73 -21.24
CA GLY A 290 -15.43 -11.83 -22.65
C GLY A 290 -16.56 -11.21 -23.55
N PRO A 291 -16.68 -11.37 -24.90
CA PRO A 291 -15.72 -11.40 -26.01
C PRO A 291 -15.83 -10.15 -26.96
N ARG A 292 -14.78 -9.93 -27.78
CA ARG A 292 -14.74 -9.16 -29.07
C ARG A 292 -15.42 -7.77 -29.13
N SER A 293 -14.60 -6.71 -29.14
CA SER A 293 -14.44 -5.81 -30.29
C SER A 293 -13.29 -4.84 -30.01
N GLY A 294 -12.48 -4.55 -31.02
CA GLY A 294 -11.32 -3.68 -30.85
C GLY A 294 -11.74 -2.27 -30.48
N SER A 295 -11.04 -1.70 -29.51
CA SER A 295 -10.73 -0.28 -29.38
C SER A 295 -9.78 -0.14 -28.21
N THR A 296 -8.70 0.61 -28.42
CA THR A 296 -7.97 1.40 -27.43
C THR A 296 -8.93 2.05 -26.41
N LEU A 297 -8.38 2.39 -25.23
CA LEU A 297 -8.95 3.18 -24.12
C LEU A 297 -9.58 2.37 -22.97
N CYS A 298 -8.87 2.34 -21.85
CA CYS A 298 -9.44 2.57 -20.51
C CYS A 298 -8.44 3.40 -19.70
N ILE A 299 -8.37 4.69 -20.06
CA ILE A 299 -8.15 5.78 -19.10
C ILE A 299 -9.57 6.25 -18.73
N PRO A 300 -9.94 6.19 -17.45
CA PRO A 300 -10.34 7.42 -16.77
C PRO A 300 -9.68 7.47 -15.39
N SER A 301 -8.92 8.50 -15.06
CA SER A 301 -9.52 9.73 -14.58
C SER A 301 -8.98 10.99 -15.27
N LEU A 302 -9.82 11.54 -16.15
CA LEU A 302 -9.89 12.97 -16.44
C LEU A 302 -10.56 13.66 -15.24
N VAL A 303 -9.92 14.68 -14.65
CA VAL A 303 -10.67 15.76 -14.01
C VAL A 303 -10.26 17.07 -14.68
N SER A 304 -11.22 17.59 -15.44
CA SER A 304 -11.26 18.93 -16.01
C SER A 304 -10.89 20.00 -14.99
N ALA A 305 -9.93 20.83 -15.36
CA ALA A 305 -9.87 22.21 -14.89
C ALA A 305 -11.06 22.96 -15.50
N GLU A 306 -12.15 23.13 -14.76
CA GLU A 306 -13.12 24.16 -15.12
C GLU A 306 -12.49 25.53 -14.86
N ARG A 307 -12.49 26.33 -15.93
CA ARG A 307 -11.99 27.70 -16.01
C ARG A 307 -12.58 28.55 -14.89
N GLY A 308 -11.73 29.40 -14.31
CA GLY A 308 -12.07 30.31 -13.24
C GLY A 308 -13.34 31.13 -13.52
N ARG A 309 -14.31 31.03 -12.62
CA ARG A 309 -15.20 32.14 -12.30
C ARG A 309 -14.54 32.94 -11.20
N GLN A 310 -14.15 34.17 -11.52
CA GLN A 310 -13.81 35.21 -10.57
C GLN A 310 -14.93 35.34 -9.53
N LEU A 311 -14.63 35.03 -8.26
CA LEU A 311 -15.39 35.57 -7.13
C LEU A 311 -14.69 36.86 -6.70
N ARG A 312 -15.42 37.98 -6.86
CA ARG A 312 -15.02 39.31 -6.39
C ARG A 312 -14.85 39.30 -4.85
N PRO A 313 -13.96 40.12 -4.28
CA PRO A 313 -13.73 40.15 -2.84
C PRO A 313 -14.96 40.69 -2.10
N ALA A 314 -15.27 40.05 -0.97
CA ALA A 314 -16.35 40.44 -0.06
C ALA A 314 -16.11 41.84 0.50
N GLY A 315 -16.99 42.78 0.13
CA GLY A 315 -17.07 44.10 0.74
C GLY A 315 -17.82 44.03 2.06
N CYS A 316 -17.16 44.51 3.10
CA CYS A 316 -17.72 44.81 4.41
C CYS A 316 -18.86 45.84 4.26
N LEU A 317 -20.07 45.54 4.74
CA LEU A 317 -21.15 46.53 4.80
C LEU A 317 -21.85 46.49 6.17
N GLN A 318 -21.91 47.69 6.72
CA GLN A 318 -22.33 48.08 8.06
C GLN A 318 -23.84 47.91 8.28
N ARG A 319 -24.23 47.74 9.55
CA ARG A 319 -25.60 47.83 10.03
C ARG A 319 -26.09 49.28 10.06
N GLY A 320 -27.33 49.51 9.64
CA GLY A 320 -28.12 50.74 9.83
C GLY A 320 -29.63 50.41 9.74
N PRO A 321 -30.50 51.16 10.43
CA PRO A 321 -31.78 50.66 10.97
C PRO A 321 -32.96 50.79 9.99
N ALA A 322 -33.99 49.97 10.20
CA ALA A 322 -35.27 50.07 9.51
C ALA A 322 -36.36 50.54 10.49
N ASP A 323 -36.86 51.74 10.26
CA ASP A 323 -38.10 52.28 10.83
C ASP A 323 -39.30 51.88 9.96
N GLY A 324 -40.47 51.75 10.60
CA GLY A 324 -41.69 52.39 10.10
C GLY A 324 -42.66 51.59 9.23
N GLU A 325 -43.60 50.92 9.93
CA GLU A 325 -45.06 50.97 9.70
C GLU A 325 -45.73 50.39 8.43
N HIS A 326 -46.69 49.48 8.72
CA HIS A 326 -48.15 49.62 8.53
C HIS A 326 -48.89 48.57 7.67
N ARG A 327 -49.82 47.87 8.37
CA ARG A 327 -51.14 47.35 7.98
C ARG A 327 -51.18 46.14 7.01
N SER A 328 -52.07 45.16 7.13
CA SER A 328 -53.18 44.85 8.04
C SER A 328 -53.81 43.51 7.63
N ASN A 329 -54.36 42.76 8.61
CA ASN A 329 -55.47 41.78 8.50
C ASN A 329 -55.30 40.56 7.56
N THR A 330 -55.79 39.35 7.78
CA THR A 330 -56.71 38.64 8.70
C THR A 330 -56.55 37.16 8.25
N GLY A 331 -56.39 36.14 9.07
CA GLY A 331 -57.41 35.54 9.92
C GLY A 331 -57.30 34.00 9.84
N GLU A 332 -57.45 33.36 11.01
CA GLU A 332 -57.97 32.00 11.28
C GLU A 332 -57.18 30.78 10.74
N ALA A 333 -56.59 29.93 11.61
CA ALA A 333 -57.23 28.84 12.38
C ALA A 333 -57.69 27.70 11.45
N ARG A 334 -57.47 26.39 11.68
CA ARG A 334 -57.32 25.60 12.91
C ARG A 334 -57.20 24.11 12.49
N THR A 335 -56.45 23.29 13.24
CA THR A 335 -56.72 21.86 13.65
C THR A 335 -57.05 20.78 12.58
N ALA A 336 -56.88 19.45 12.72
CA ALA A 336 -56.33 18.52 13.71
C ALA A 336 -56.31 17.08 13.12
N LEU A 337 -55.44 16.23 13.70
CA LEU A 337 -55.69 14.85 14.19
C LEU A 337 -55.91 13.63 13.23
N ARG A 338 -54.96 12.69 13.37
CA ARG A 338 -55.06 11.25 13.74
C ARG A 338 -55.67 10.21 12.78
N ARG A 339 -54.87 9.14 12.59
CA ARG A 339 -55.09 7.66 12.76
C ARG A 339 -54.06 6.98 11.81
N GLY A 340 -53.22 5.99 12.14
CA GLY A 340 -53.24 4.94 13.15
C GLY A 340 -53.61 3.60 12.50
N TRP A 341 -52.63 2.82 11.99
CA TRP A 341 -52.74 1.35 11.83
C TRP A 341 -51.39 0.66 11.55
N ASP A 342 -51.19 -0.43 12.29
CA ASP A 342 -50.09 -1.41 12.22
C ASP A 342 -50.20 -2.32 11.00
N GLY A 343 -49.07 -2.88 10.55
CA GLY A 343 -49.06 -3.96 9.57
C GLY A 343 -47.68 -4.29 9.02
N SER A 344 -47.06 -5.32 9.59
CA SER A 344 -45.88 -6.07 9.15
C SER A 344 -45.67 -6.22 7.63
N GLY A 345 -44.43 -6.05 7.16
CA GLY A 345 -44.00 -6.44 5.81
C GLY A 345 -42.48 -6.27 5.63
N ALA A 346 -41.77 -7.40 5.52
CA ALA A 346 -40.35 -7.44 5.18
C ALA A 346 -40.11 -7.05 3.71
N ALA A 347 -39.13 -6.19 3.42
CA ALA A 347 -38.36 -6.18 2.16
C ALA A 347 -37.19 -5.19 2.21
N LEU A 348 -35.98 -5.76 2.27
CA LEU A 348 -34.80 -5.48 1.44
C LEU A 348 -34.62 -4.14 0.70
N HIS A 349 -33.36 -3.70 0.72
CA HIS A 349 -32.63 -2.85 -0.23
C HIS A 349 -32.85 -1.33 -0.18
N HIS A 350 -31.91 -0.64 0.47
CA HIS A 350 -31.33 0.60 -0.05
C HIS A 350 -29.85 0.68 0.33
N VAL A 351 -28.97 0.16 -0.52
CA VAL A 351 -27.53 0.50 -0.52
C VAL A 351 -27.41 1.78 -1.35
N GLY A 352 -27.27 2.91 -0.67
CA GLY A 352 -27.07 4.22 -1.28
C GLY A 352 -25.67 4.34 -1.90
N ARG A 353 -25.65 4.83 -3.14
CA ARG A 353 -24.46 5.11 -3.96
C ARG A 353 -23.46 6.01 -3.23
N GLY A 354 -22.28 5.47 -2.92
CA GLY A 354 -21.14 6.21 -2.35
C GLY A 354 -19.84 6.13 -3.16
N GLY A 355 -19.88 5.70 -4.43
CA GLY A 355 -18.70 5.28 -5.19
C GLY A 355 -18.00 6.32 -6.07
N PHE A 356 -18.17 7.63 -5.84
CA PHE A 356 -17.53 8.66 -6.70
C PHE A 356 -16.72 9.71 -5.94
N ALA A 357 -16.69 9.67 -4.60
CA ALA A 357 -15.92 10.61 -3.78
C ALA A 357 -14.52 10.10 -3.42
N GLU A 358 -14.27 8.79 -3.49
CA GLU A 358 -13.01 8.17 -3.06
C GLU A 358 -11.84 8.45 -4.03
N GLU A 359 -12.08 8.60 -5.33
CA GLU A 359 -10.99 8.81 -6.32
C GLU A 359 -10.25 10.16 -6.17
N LYS A 360 -10.91 11.21 -5.67
CA LYS A 360 -10.30 12.54 -5.52
C LYS A 360 -9.39 12.67 -4.30
N ALA A 361 -9.48 11.75 -3.33
CA ALA A 361 -8.68 11.81 -2.12
C ALA A 361 -7.20 11.42 -2.37
N TRP A 362 -6.94 10.58 -3.37
CA TRP A 362 -5.62 9.99 -3.62
C TRP A 362 -4.56 10.98 -4.10
N VAL A 363 -4.98 12.03 -4.81
CA VAL A 363 -4.06 13.07 -5.34
C VAL A 363 -3.42 13.89 -4.21
N CYS A 364 -4.16 14.11 -3.12
CA CYS A 364 -3.76 15.02 -2.03
C CYS A 364 -2.62 14.46 -1.15
N LEU A 365 -2.45 13.13 -1.11
CA LEU A 365 -1.43 12.44 -0.31
C LEU A 365 0.00 12.60 -0.87
N MET A 366 0.10 12.81 -2.18
CA MET A 366 1.39 12.90 -2.91
C MET A 366 1.91 14.33 -3.01
N GLU A 367 1.03 15.33 -2.82
CA GLU A 367 1.36 16.75 -2.92
C GLU A 367 1.73 17.40 -1.56
N ARG A 368 1.46 16.73 -0.43
CA ARG A 368 1.81 17.23 0.92
C ARG A 368 3.14 16.66 1.45
#